data_AF-A0A1B6DUZ5-F1
#
_entry.id   AF-A0A1B6DUZ5-F1
#
_cell.length_a   1.000
_cell.length_b   1.000
_cell.length_c   1.000
_cell.angle_alpha   90.00
_cell.angle_beta   90.00
_cell.angle_gamma   90.00
#
_symmetry.space_group_name_H-M   'P 1'
#
loop_
_entity.id
_entity.type
_entity.pdbx_description
1 polymer ?
#
loop_
_entity_poly.entity_id
_entity_poly.type
_entity_poly.pdbx_seq_one_letter_code
_entity_poly.pdbx_strand_id
1 'polypeptide(L)'
;MEERPDLEEMRSILVVSSAQMKAELKDIEDRILLRLTTSEGSPVDDIDLIVTLEASKVKSEEIKNKVKSAEVTQAEIDLTRAQYIPVANRAQILFFCLADLANVDPMYQYSLEWFKKIFINSMIDTAKSTDIDERITSINDYFTFSLYSNVCRSLFEKNKLQFAFLLCIRILLDSGVIDSHEWLFFLSGGSPLKELSNPAPTWLSNRSWNEILALEALPSFTEFVNVFPNNAEKCKQIFDSLEPHREELPSPWDQRLNKFQKMMILKCLRPDKVTNSMQDFLTDNMGERFIEPQTSDLSAMYKESSATVPLIFVLSTGTDPAADLYKFADKLKMGKRLMSISLGQGQGPVAEKMFHNAVETGNWVFFQNCHLAPSWMPKLEYIIERIPIDTVHRDFRIWLTSSPSPSFPVSILQNGSKMTIEPPRGIKANLMRAYDNQITEFLDFFNSENKKVNTFKWLIFSLCLFHGVCIERRKFGPLGFNIPYEFTDGDLRICVSQLYMFLHEYSDIPFKVLTYTAGHINYGGRVTDDWDRRCIMNILHDYYDMTVVNSSYQFDNDGIYHQVCLKFNIKGL
;
A
#
# COMPACT_ATOMS: atom_id res chain seq x y z
N MET A 1 23.19 -16.34 1.51
CA MET A 1 22.83 -16.83 2.85
C MET A 1 21.71 -17.85 2.76
N GLU A 2 20.50 -17.50 2.29
CA GLU A 2 19.38 -18.46 2.28
C GLU A 2 19.41 -19.51 1.16
N GLU A 3 19.82 -19.16 -0.07
CA GLU A 3 19.76 -20.10 -1.22
C GLU A 3 20.88 -21.16 -1.23
N ARG A 4 22.09 -20.75 -0.85
CA ARG A 4 23.30 -21.60 -0.78
C ARG A 4 24.02 -21.39 0.55
N PRO A 5 23.45 -21.86 1.67
CA PRO A 5 24.06 -21.72 2.99
C PRO A 5 25.40 -22.46 3.08
N ASP A 6 25.53 -23.58 2.37
CA ASP A 6 26.75 -24.38 2.21
C ASP A 6 27.93 -23.56 1.67
N LEU A 7 27.70 -22.78 0.61
CA LEU A 7 28.73 -21.92 0.02
C LEU A 7 29.07 -20.72 0.90
N GLU A 8 28.09 -20.18 1.64
CA GLU A 8 28.34 -19.06 2.55
C GLU A 8 29.13 -19.48 3.79
N GLU A 9 28.85 -20.66 4.35
CA GLU A 9 29.63 -21.23 5.44
C GLU A 9 31.07 -21.52 4.98
N MET A 10 31.23 -22.17 3.82
CA MET A 10 32.55 -22.44 3.24
C MET A 10 33.33 -21.14 2.99
N ARG A 11 32.68 -20.09 2.48
CA ARG A 11 33.27 -18.76 2.32
C ARG A 11 33.71 -18.17 3.66
N SER A 12 32.86 -18.20 4.68
CA SER A 12 33.17 -17.64 5.99
C SER A 12 34.43 -18.30 6.58
N ILE A 13 34.50 -19.62 6.49
CA ILE A 13 35.66 -20.41 6.90
C ILE A 13 36.90 -20.03 6.06
N LEU A 14 36.77 -19.96 4.73
CA LEU A 14 37.88 -19.61 3.83
C LEU A 14 38.42 -18.20 4.06
N VAL A 15 37.56 -17.22 4.34
CA VAL A 15 37.98 -15.83 4.63
C VAL A 15 38.80 -15.77 5.92
N VAL A 16 38.32 -16.42 6.99
CA VAL A 16 39.04 -16.46 8.28
C VAL A 16 40.36 -17.23 8.14
N SER A 17 40.32 -18.38 7.48
CA SER A 17 41.49 -19.22 7.20
C SER A 17 42.55 -18.48 6.36
N SER A 18 42.14 -17.79 5.29
CA SER A 18 43.02 -17.02 4.42
C SER A 18 43.69 -15.86 5.17
N ALA A 19 42.94 -15.16 6.02
CA ALA A 19 43.49 -14.10 6.87
C ALA A 19 44.54 -14.65 7.85
N GLN A 20 44.27 -15.80 8.50
CA GLN A 20 45.22 -16.47 9.38
C GLN A 20 46.49 -16.91 8.64
N MET A 21 46.34 -17.52 7.45
CA MET A 21 47.48 -17.96 6.63
C MET A 21 48.34 -16.78 6.16
N LYS A 22 47.73 -15.64 5.79
CA LYS A 22 48.47 -14.42 5.43
C LYS A 22 49.23 -13.82 6.62
N ALA A 23 48.64 -13.88 7.82
CA ALA A 23 49.31 -13.46 9.05
C ALA A 23 50.49 -14.39 9.40
N GLU A 24 50.32 -15.71 9.28
CA GLU A 24 51.39 -16.69 9.53
C GLU A 24 52.54 -16.55 8.51
N LEU A 25 52.23 -16.29 7.24
CA LEU A 25 53.24 -16.01 6.21
C LEU A 25 54.09 -14.80 6.60
N LYS A 26 53.44 -13.71 7.06
CA LYS A 26 54.12 -12.50 7.50
C LYS A 26 54.99 -12.73 8.74
N ASP A 27 54.50 -13.49 9.73
CA ASP A 27 55.30 -13.83 10.93
C ASP A 27 56.55 -14.66 10.57
N ILE A 28 56.42 -15.57 9.60
CA ILE A 28 57.57 -16.33 9.08
C ILE A 28 58.56 -15.39 8.37
N GLU A 29 58.09 -14.46 7.55
CA GLU A 29 58.95 -13.46 6.88
C GLU A 29 59.66 -12.55 7.89
N ASP A 30 58.94 -12.05 8.90
CA ASP A 30 59.48 -11.22 9.98
C ASP A 30 60.50 -12.00 10.83
N ARG A 31 60.26 -13.29 11.10
CA ARG A 31 61.22 -14.18 11.78
C ARG A 31 62.49 -14.43 10.96
N ILE A 32 62.35 -14.61 9.64
CA ILE A 32 63.49 -14.76 8.73
C ILE A 32 64.35 -13.48 8.76
N LEU A 33 63.70 -12.31 8.63
CA LEU A 33 64.37 -11.01 8.70
C LEU A 33 65.07 -10.80 10.04
N LEU A 34 64.39 -11.07 11.16
CA LEU A 34 64.97 -10.93 12.49
C LEU A 34 66.22 -11.80 12.64
N ARG A 35 66.12 -13.10 12.29
CA ARG A 35 67.23 -14.06 12.37
C ARG A 35 68.43 -13.63 11.53
N LEU A 36 68.22 -13.14 10.31
CA LEU A 36 69.27 -12.59 9.44
C LEU A 36 69.93 -11.33 10.01
N THR A 37 69.18 -10.54 10.78
CA THR A 37 69.68 -9.28 11.37
C THR A 37 70.45 -9.52 12.68
N THR A 38 70.07 -10.54 13.45
CA THR A 38 70.71 -10.90 14.73
C THR A 38 71.92 -11.83 14.62
N SER A 39 72.22 -12.40 13.45
CA SER A 39 73.40 -13.27 13.31
C SER A 39 74.69 -12.44 13.32
N GLU A 40 75.51 -12.59 14.36
CA GLU A 40 76.85 -11.98 14.44
C GLU A 40 77.89 -12.88 13.76
N GLY A 41 78.35 -12.51 12.56
CA GLY A 41 79.32 -13.27 11.77
C GLY A 41 78.90 -13.45 10.31
N SER A 42 79.64 -14.25 9.54
CA SER A 42 79.25 -14.63 8.18
C SER A 42 78.02 -15.57 8.25
N PRO A 43 76.87 -15.23 7.64
CA PRO A 43 75.66 -16.06 7.65
C PRO A 43 75.85 -17.47 7.05
N VAL A 44 76.96 -17.68 6.34
CA VAL A 44 77.31 -18.94 5.68
C VAL A 44 77.90 -19.95 6.68
N ASP A 45 78.39 -19.49 7.84
CA ASP A 45 79.07 -20.32 8.83
C ASP A 45 78.12 -20.83 9.94
N ASP A 46 76.89 -20.32 10.01
CA ASP A 46 75.86 -20.72 10.99
C ASP A 46 74.94 -21.81 10.42
N ILE A 47 75.31 -23.07 10.68
CA ILE A 47 74.58 -24.25 10.18
C ILE A 47 73.14 -24.31 10.74
N ASP A 48 72.90 -23.85 11.97
CA ASP A 48 71.57 -23.88 12.61
C ASP A 48 70.63 -22.83 11.98
N LEU A 49 71.20 -21.67 11.62
CA LEU A 49 70.51 -20.65 10.84
C LEU A 49 70.10 -21.16 9.46
N ILE A 50 70.99 -21.88 8.75
CA ILE A 50 70.71 -22.44 7.42
C ILE A 50 69.56 -23.45 7.47
N VAL A 51 69.58 -24.39 8.43
CA VAL A 51 68.52 -25.41 8.58
C VAL A 51 67.18 -24.75 8.94
N THR A 52 67.17 -23.74 9.81
CA THR A 52 65.96 -23.02 10.20
C THR A 52 65.38 -22.18 9.05
N LEU A 53 66.24 -21.55 8.25
CA LEU A 53 65.84 -20.81 7.05
C LEU A 53 65.24 -21.74 5.98
N GLU A 54 65.83 -22.91 5.77
CA GLU A 54 65.32 -23.90 4.82
C GLU A 54 63.94 -24.43 5.25
N ALA A 55 63.77 -24.79 6.53
CA ALA A 55 62.47 -25.18 7.08
C ALA A 55 61.41 -24.07 6.99
N SER A 56 61.80 -22.81 7.27
CA SER A 56 60.91 -21.65 7.18
C SER A 56 60.52 -21.33 5.73
N LYS A 57 61.45 -21.52 4.78
CA LYS A 57 61.20 -21.37 3.35
C LYS A 57 60.20 -22.41 2.84
N VAL A 58 60.39 -23.69 3.17
CA VAL A 58 59.47 -24.77 2.80
C VAL A 58 58.07 -24.49 3.34
N LYS A 59 57.96 -24.12 4.62
CA LYS A 59 56.67 -23.78 5.24
C LYS A 59 56.02 -22.54 4.62
N SER A 60 56.80 -21.50 4.30
CA SER A 60 56.30 -20.30 3.61
C SER A 60 55.77 -20.65 2.21
N GLU A 61 56.48 -21.51 1.46
CA GLU A 61 56.07 -21.95 0.12
C GLU A 61 54.79 -22.81 0.14
N GLU A 62 54.64 -23.68 1.15
CA GLU A 62 53.40 -24.42 1.40
C GLU A 62 52.21 -23.50 1.72
N ILE A 63 52.39 -22.53 2.62
CA ILE A 63 51.34 -21.56 2.98
C ILE A 63 50.97 -20.72 1.76
N LYS A 64 51.97 -20.28 0.98
CA LYS A 64 51.74 -19.51 -0.25
C LYS A 64 50.91 -20.28 -1.27
N ASN A 65 51.17 -21.58 -1.44
CA ASN A 65 50.38 -22.45 -2.32
C ASN A 65 48.95 -22.65 -1.79
N LYS A 66 48.77 -22.84 -0.48
CA LYS A 66 47.43 -22.93 0.15
C LYS A 66 46.63 -21.65 0.03
N VAL A 67 47.25 -20.48 0.23
CA VAL A 67 46.62 -19.17 0.03
C VAL A 67 46.18 -19.03 -1.42
N LYS A 68 47.03 -19.39 -2.38
CA LYS A 68 46.69 -19.33 -3.81
C LYS A 68 45.51 -20.25 -4.17
N SER A 69 45.48 -21.47 -3.62
CA SER A 69 44.34 -22.37 -3.80
C SER A 69 43.05 -21.81 -3.18
N ALA A 70 43.14 -21.26 -1.97
CA ALA A 70 41.99 -20.65 -1.29
C ALA A 70 41.46 -19.43 -2.06
N GLU A 71 42.33 -18.64 -2.69
CA GLU A 71 41.93 -17.50 -3.53
C GLU A 71 41.18 -17.95 -4.81
N VAL A 72 41.58 -19.06 -5.43
CA VAL A 72 40.84 -19.65 -6.57
C VAL A 72 39.46 -20.13 -6.13
N THR A 73 39.38 -20.90 -5.04
CA THR A 73 38.09 -21.37 -4.50
C THR A 73 37.19 -20.22 -4.08
N GLN A 74 37.76 -19.16 -3.48
CA GLN A 74 37.02 -17.95 -3.12
C GLN A 74 36.44 -17.27 -4.37
N ALA A 75 37.21 -17.18 -5.46
CA ALA A 75 36.74 -16.62 -6.71
C ALA A 75 35.60 -17.43 -7.34
N GLU A 76 35.66 -18.76 -7.30
CA GLU A 76 34.57 -19.63 -7.77
C GLU A 76 33.29 -19.47 -6.94
N ILE A 77 33.43 -19.35 -5.62
CA ILE A 77 32.30 -19.08 -4.72
C ILE A 77 31.70 -17.70 -5.01
N ASP A 78 32.53 -16.67 -5.20
CA ASP A 78 32.05 -15.33 -5.49
C ASP A 78 31.38 -15.24 -6.88
N LEU A 79 31.84 -16.02 -7.86
CA LEU A 79 31.18 -16.15 -9.16
C LEU A 79 29.78 -16.77 -9.03
N THR A 80 29.66 -17.82 -8.22
CA THR A 80 28.35 -18.45 -7.95
C THR A 80 27.42 -17.50 -7.19
N ARG A 81 27.95 -16.69 -6.26
CA ARG A 81 27.17 -15.67 -5.53
C ARG A 81 26.73 -14.54 -6.46
N ALA A 82 27.57 -14.17 -7.42
CA ALA A 82 27.28 -13.10 -8.37
C ALA A 82 26.03 -13.36 -9.21
N GLN A 83 25.69 -14.64 -9.43
CA GLN A 83 24.46 -15.03 -10.13
C GLN A 83 23.19 -14.52 -9.42
N TYR A 84 23.20 -14.36 -8.10
CA TYR A 84 22.05 -13.87 -7.33
C TYR A 84 22.02 -12.34 -7.13
N ILE A 85 23.00 -11.60 -7.67
CA ILE A 85 23.02 -10.12 -7.62
C ILE A 85 21.72 -9.49 -8.16
N PRO A 86 21.08 -9.99 -9.24
CA PRO A 86 19.82 -9.42 -9.73
C PRO A 86 18.71 -9.39 -8.68
N VAL A 87 18.65 -10.38 -7.78
CA VAL A 87 17.68 -10.39 -6.66
C VAL A 87 18.00 -9.29 -5.66
N ALA A 88 19.28 -9.07 -5.35
CA ALA A 88 19.71 -7.99 -4.45
C ALA A 88 19.42 -6.61 -5.06
N ASN A 89 19.67 -6.43 -6.36
CA ASN A 89 19.32 -5.20 -7.08
C ASN A 89 17.82 -4.94 -7.04
N ARG A 90 16.99 -5.96 -7.30
CA ARG A 90 15.54 -5.86 -7.16
C ARG A 90 15.13 -5.44 -5.76
N ALA A 91 15.68 -6.06 -4.73
CA ALA A 91 15.38 -5.72 -3.34
C ALA A 91 15.81 -4.28 -2.99
N GLN A 92 16.96 -3.83 -3.49
CA GLN A 92 17.41 -2.44 -3.31
C GLN A 92 16.41 -1.45 -3.92
N ILE A 93 15.96 -1.66 -5.15
CA ILE A 93 15.00 -0.79 -5.83
C ILE A 93 13.70 -0.70 -5.04
N LEU A 94 13.15 -1.85 -4.63
CA LEU A 94 11.90 -1.93 -3.89
C LEU A 94 12.01 -1.25 -2.52
N PHE A 95 13.14 -1.38 -1.83
CA PHE A 95 13.39 -0.71 -0.55
C PHE A 95 13.41 0.82 -0.70
N PHE A 96 14.05 1.36 -1.73
CA PHE A 96 14.05 2.80 -1.96
C PHE A 96 12.67 3.33 -2.38
N CYS A 97 11.89 2.56 -3.15
CA CYS A 97 10.49 2.90 -3.42
C CYS A 97 9.66 2.99 -2.13
N LEU A 98 9.91 2.07 -1.19
CA LEU A 98 9.27 2.06 0.12
C LEU A 98 9.67 3.27 0.97
N ALA A 99 10.96 3.62 0.98
CA ALA A 99 11.49 4.77 1.71
C ALA A 99 10.93 6.10 1.16
N ASP A 100 10.75 6.21 -0.16
CA ASP A 100 10.21 7.40 -0.83
C ASP A 100 8.74 7.68 -0.43
N LEU A 101 7.98 6.68 0.05
CA LEU A 101 6.59 6.87 0.48
C LEU A 101 6.43 7.81 1.67
N ALA A 102 7.47 7.96 2.50
CA ALA A 102 7.49 8.93 3.59
C ALA A 102 7.27 10.38 3.11
N ASN A 103 7.62 10.68 1.84
CA ASN A 103 7.39 11.98 1.23
C ASN A 103 5.92 12.19 0.80
N VAL A 104 5.14 11.11 0.69
CA VAL A 104 3.71 11.15 0.32
C VAL A 104 2.83 11.37 1.55
N ASP A 105 3.10 10.61 2.62
CA ASP A 105 2.42 10.77 3.91
C ASP A 105 3.39 10.43 5.05
N PRO A 106 3.47 11.25 6.12
CA PRO A 106 4.38 11.00 7.24
C PRO A 106 4.13 9.66 7.95
N MET A 107 2.94 9.06 7.81
CA MET A 107 2.61 7.76 8.39
C MET A 107 3.19 6.58 7.60
N TYR A 108 3.65 6.79 6.36
CA TYR A 108 4.20 5.74 5.49
C TYR A 108 5.68 5.47 5.76
N GLN A 109 5.99 5.05 6.98
CA GLN A 109 7.33 4.75 7.46
C GLN A 109 7.47 3.25 7.71
N TYR A 110 8.57 2.63 7.30
CA TYR A 110 8.78 1.18 7.46
C TYR A 110 10.22 0.89 7.88
N SER A 111 10.43 -0.05 8.79
CA SER A 111 11.79 -0.45 9.20
C SER A 111 12.46 -1.34 8.15
N LEU A 112 13.80 -1.26 8.10
CA LEU A 112 14.61 -2.20 7.31
C LEU A 112 14.44 -3.64 7.80
N GLU A 113 14.26 -3.84 9.11
CA GLU A 113 14.04 -5.17 9.69
C GLU A 113 12.74 -5.80 9.18
N TRP A 114 11.65 -5.04 9.16
CA TRP A 114 10.38 -5.47 8.59
C TRP A 114 10.52 -5.83 7.10
N PHE A 115 11.20 -4.98 6.32
CA PHE A 115 11.46 -5.24 4.90
C PHE A 115 12.26 -6.54 4.70
N LYS A 116 13.34 -6.73 5.47
CA LYS A 116 14.16 -7.94 5.44
C LYS A 116 13.36 -9.18 5.78
N LYS A 117 12.44 -9.10 6.75
CA LYS A 117 11.57 -10.23 7.12
C LYS A 117 10.69 -10.66 5.95
N ILE A 118 10.06 -9.71 5.24
CA ILE A 118 9.26 -10.03 4.04
C ILE A 118 10.14 -10.62 2.94
N PHE A 119 11.34 -10.07 2.73
CA PHE A 119 12.28 -10.57 1.74
C PHE A 119 12.71 -12.02 2.01
N ILE A 120 13.09 -12.32 3.26
CA ILE A 120 13.48 -13.68 3.66
C ILE A 120 12.32 -14.66 3.54
N ASN A 121 11.14 -14.30 4.06
CA ASN A 121 9.95 -15.14 3.92
C ASN A 121 9.60 -15.40 2.45
N SER A 122 9.78 -14.41 1.59
CA SER A 122 9.54 -14.55 0.15
C SER A 122 10.48 -15.57 -0.49
N MET A 123 11.76 -15.60 -0.10
CA MET A 123 12.69 -16.64 -0.58
C MET A 123 12.29 -18.04 -0.10
N ILE A 124 11.82 -18.17 1.15
CA ILE A 124 11.40 -19.45 1.74
C ILE A 124 10.13 -19.99 1.09
N ASP A 125 9.13 -19.12 0.89
CA ASP A 125 7.80 -19.50 0.42
C ASP A 125 7.74 -19.73 -1.11
N THR A 126 8.72 -19.22 -1.85
CA THR A 126 8.79 -19.41 -3.32
C THR A 126 9.25 -20.82 -3.66
N ALA A 127 8.62 -21.45 -4.65
CA ALA A 127 9.01 -22.77 -5.15
C ALA A 127 10.49 -22.81 -5.59
N LYS A 128 11.21 -23.86 -5.18
CA LYS A 128 12.62 -24.05 -5.52
C LYS A 128 12.73 -24.57 -6.96
N SER A 129 13.62 -23.99 -7.76
CA SER A 129 14.00 -24.48 -9.09
C SER A 129 15.49 -24.81 -9.12
N THR A 130 15.88 -25.77 -9.97
CA THR A 130 17.28 -26.08 -10.27
C THR A 130 17.88 -25.09 -11.28
N ASP A 131 17.03 -24.41 -12.05
CA ASP A 131 17.44 -23.32 -12.93
C ASP A 131 17.51 -22.01 -12.12
N ILE A 132 18.68 -21.38 -12.17
CA ILE A 132 18.96 -20.16 -11.42
C ILE A 132 18.18 -18.97 -11.98
N ASP A 133 18.01 -18.87 -13.29
CA ASP A 133 17.30 -17.75 -13.92
C ASP A 133 15.79 -17.83 -13.63
N GLU A 134 15.23 -19.03 -13.67
CA GLU A 134 13.84 -19.29 -13.26
C GLU A 134 13.64 -19.00 -11.76
N ARG A 135 14.60 -19.41 -10.91
CA ARG A 135 14.57 -19.14 -9.48
C ARG A 135 14.61 -17.65 -9.18
N ILE A 136 15.48 -16.89 -9.84
CA ILE A 136 15.61 -15.44 -9.69
C ILE A 136 14.30 -14.74 -10.07
N THR A 137 13.73 -15.10 -11.21
CA THR A 137 12.46 -14.54 -11.69
C THR A 137 11.34 -14.82 -10.69
N SER A 138 11.21 -16.07 -10.25
CA SER A 138 10.18 -16.49 -9.29
C SER A 138 10.30 -15.75 -7.95
N ILE A 139 11.51 -15.62 -7.40
CA ILE A 139 11.74 -14.88 -6.14
C ILE A 139 11.36 -13.41 -6.33
N ASN A 140 11.80 -12.77 -7.42
CA ASN A 140 11.53 -11.37 -7.68
C ASN A 140 10.03 -11.10 -7.83
N ASP A 141 9.31 -11.95 -8.55
CA ASP A 141 7.87 -11.78 -8.77
C ASP A 141 7.05 -12.01 -7.50
N TYR A 142 7.38 -13.04 -6.73
CA TYR A 142 6.73 -13.31 -5.46
C TYR A 142 7.02 -12.22 -4.43
N PHE A 143 8.29 -11.82 -4.30
CA PHE A 143 8.70 -10.77 -3.37
C PHE A 143 8.06 -9.42 -3.71
N THR A 144 8.06 -9.03 -4.98
CA THR A 144 7.46 -7.76 -5.43
C THR A 144 5.98 -7.70 -5.06
N PHE A 145 5.22 -8.77 -5.30
CA PHE A 145 3.81 -8.83 -4.97
C PHE A 145 3.56 -8.92 -3.46
N SER A 146 4.35 -9.72 -2.74
CA SER A 146 4.26 -9.84 -1.28
C SER A 146 4.50 -8.49 -0.60
N LEU A 147 5.54 -7.76 -1.00
CA LEU A 147 5.81 -6.43 -0.51
C LEU A 147 4.66 -5.47 -0.84
N TYR A 148 4.20 -5.45 -2.09
CA TYR A 148 3.07 -4.61 -2.51
C TYR A 148 1.82 -4.86 -1.67
N SER A 149 1.42 -6.12 -1.48
CA SER A 149 0.24 -6.50 -0.70
C SER A 149 0.36 -6.06 0.76
N ASN A 150 1.52 -6.28 1.38
CA ASN A 150 1.78 -5.88 2.76
C ASN A 150 1.75 -4.35 2.94
N VAL A 151 2.37 -3.61 2.03
CA VAL A 151 2.38 -2.14 2.05
C VAL A 151 0.98 -1.57 1.81
N CYS A 152 0.20 -2.14 0.89
CA CYS A 152 -1.14 -1.65 0.58
C CYS A 152 -2.12 -1.71 1.75
N ARG A 153 -1.91 -2.58 2.75
CA ARG A 153 -2.72 -2.59 3.99
C ARG A 153 -2.58 -1.29 4.79
N SER A 154 -1.42 -0.63 4.68
CA SER A 154 -1.10 0.60 5.39
C SER A 154 -1.11 1.86 4.50
N LEU A 155 -1.54 1.74 3.24
CA LEU A 155 -1.73 2.88 2.34
C LEU A 155 -3.20 3.25 2.21
N PHE A 156 -3.49 4.54 2.09
CA PHE A 156 -4.80 4.97 1.64
C PHE A 156 -5.00 4.57 0.18
N GLU A 157 -6.25 4.29 -0.18
CA GLU A 157 -6.65 3.80 -1.50
C GLU A 157 -6.22 4.74 -2.63
N LYS A 158 -6.13 6.05 -2.37
CA LYS A 158 -5.63 7.05 -3.34
C LYS A 158 -4.15 6.83 -3.71
N ASN A 159 -3.36 6.21 -2.84
CA ASN A 159 -1.92 6.04 -3.01
C ASN A 159 -1.53 4.63 -3.47
N LYS A 160 -2.42 3.64 -3.43
CA LYS A 160 -2.11 2.25 -3.82
C LYS A 160 -1.70 2.14 -5.30
N LEU A 161 -2.48 2.74 -6.20
CA LEU A 161 -2.16 2.75 -7.63
C LEU A 161 -0.85 3.52 -7.90
N GLN A 162 -0.65 4.65 -7.23
CA GLN A 162 0.58 5.44 -7.34
C GLN A 162 1.80 4.61 -6.93
N PHE A 163 1.69 3.84 -5.83
CA PHE A 163 2.76 2.97 -5.36
C PHE A 163 3.03 1.82 -6.35
N ALA A 164 1.98 1.11 -6.80
CA ALA A 164 2.12 0.06 -7.82
C ALA A 164 2.83 0.59 -9.07
N PHE A 165 2.39 1.75 -9.56
CA PHE A 165 2.97 2.40 -10.73
C PHE A 165 4.44 2.80 -10.49
N LEU A 166 4.78 3.33 -9.31
CA LEU A 166 6.15 3.65 -8.95
C LEU A 166 7.06 2.40 -8.94
N LEU A 167 6.58 1.29 -8.37
CA LEU A 167 7.32 0.02 -8.38
C LEU A 167 7.60 -0.43 -9.83
N CYS A 168 6.57 -0.44 -10.67
CA CYS A 168 6.68 -0.80 -12.09
C CYS A 168 7.71 0.06 -12.82
N ILE A 169 7.57 1.38 -12.74
CA ILE A 169 8.44 2.33 -13.42
C ILE A 169 9.90 2.17 -12.95
N ARG A 170 10.14 2.05 -11.65
CA ARG A 170 11.49 1.90 -11.10
C ARG A 170 12.15 0.59 -11.53
N ILE A 171 11.38 -0.49 -11.62
CA ILE A 171 11.82 -1.77 -12.18
C ILE A 171 12.20 -1.62 -13.67
N LEU A 172 11.35 -0.95 -14.46
CA LEU A 172 11.56 -0.79 -15.90
C LEU A 172 12.66 0.23 -16.27
N LEU A 173 12.91 1.19 -15.38
CA LEU A 173 14.07 2.11 -15.47
C LEU A 173 15.37 1.34 -15.28
N ASP A 174 15.45 0.45 -14.28
CA ASP A 174 16.63 -0.38 -14.02
C ASP A 174 16.92 -1.34 -15.18
N SER A 175 15.88 -1.90 -15.79
CA SER A 175 16.03 -2.75 -16.98
C SER A 175 16.30 -1.99 -18.29
N GLY A 176 16.30 -0.65 -18.26
CA GLY A 176 16.50 0.21 -19.44
C GLY A 176 15.36 0.17 -20.46
N VAL A 177 14.18 -0.32 -20.07
CA VAL A 177 12.98 -0.35 -20.96
C VAL A 177 12.33 1.03 -21.04
N ILE A 178 12.39 1.78 -19.94
CA ILE A 178 11.94 3.17 -19.87
C ILE A 178 13.17 4.07 -19.84
N ASP A 179 13.16 5.12 -20.66
CA ASP A 179 14.20 6.14 -20.65
C ASP A 179 14.00 7.12 -19.48
N SER A 180 15.09 7.49 -18.82
CA SER A 180 15.04 8.37 -17.64
C SER A 180 14.61 9.81 -17.99
N HIS A 181 14.88 10.29 -19.19
CA HIS A 181 14.42 11.61 -19.64
C HIS A 181 12.92 11.57 -19.98
N GLU A 182 12.44 10.50 -20.62
CA GLU A 182 11.02 10.29 -20.86
C GLU A 182 10.22 10.22 -19.54
N TRP A 183 10.74 9.52 -18.52
CA TRP A 183 10.13 9.49 -17.19
C TRP A 183 10.07 10.88 -16.53
N LEU A 184 11.18 11.61 -16.54
CA LEU A 184 11.23 12.96 -15.97
C LEU A 184 10.26 13.91 -16.68
N PHE A 185 10.18 13.81 -18.01
CA PHE A 185 9.23 14.57 -18.82
C PHE A 185 7.78 14.19 -18.49
N PHE A 186 7.49 12.90 -18.31
CA PHE A 186 6.16 12.45 -17.92
C PHE A 186 5.72 13.02 -16.57
N LEU A 187 6.64 13.20 -15.62
CA LEU A 187 6.32 13.81 -14.32
C LEU A 187 6.19 15.33 -14.39
N SER A 188 7.22 16.00 -14.92
CA SER A 188 7.37 17.46 -14.83
C SER A 188 6.72 18.23 -15.97
N GLY A 189 6.40 17.55 -17.07
CA GLY A 189 6.08 18.18 -18.35
C GLY A 189 7.32 18.83 -18.98
N GLY A 190 7.07 19.63 -20.02
CA GLY A 190 8.12 20.39 -20.70
C GLY A 190 7.59 21.69 -21.26
N SER A 191 8.51 22.55 -21.71
CA SER A 191 8.18 23.75 -22.46
C SER A 191 8.33 23.48 -23.96
N PRO A 192 7.41 23.99 -24.81
CA PRO A 192 7.56 23.93 -26.25
C PRO A 192 8.91 24.51 -26.70
N LEU A 193 9.60 23.82 -27.62
CA LEU A 193 10.81 24.36 -28.25
C LEU A 193 10.48 25.42 -29.31
N LYS A 194 9.24 25.41 -29.81
CA LYS A 194 8.73 26.32 -30.85
C LYS A 194 7.28 26.70 -30.56
N GLU A 195 6.90 27.88 -31.02
CA GLU A 195 5.50 28.32 -31.00
C GLU A 195 4.89 28.10 -32.38
N LEU A 196 3.94 27.18 -32.47
CA LEU A 196 3.15 26.93 -33.68
C LEU A 196 1.67 27.18 -33.38
N SER A 197 0.92 27.64 -34.39
CA SER A 197 -0.53 27.76 -34.27
C SER A 197 -1.16 26.39 -34.08
N ASN A 198 -2.19 26.35 -33.24
CA ASN A 198 -2.96 25.13 -33.00
C ASN A 198 -3.64 24.68 -34.31
N PRO A 199 -3.34 23.48 -34.82
CA PRO A 199 -3.90 22.99 -36.09
C PRO A 199 -5.38 22.59 -35.96
N ALA A 200 -5.89 22.40 -34.74
CA ALA A 200 -7.23 21.88 -34.48
C ALA A 200 -7.95 22.64 -33.34
N PRO A 201 -8.12 23.97 -33.46
CA PRO A 201 -8.64 24.82 -32.38
C PRO A 201 -10.10 24.55 -32.01
N THR A 202 -10.82 23.76 -32.81
CA THR A 202 -12.24 23.42 -32.58
C THR A 202 -12.43 22.42 -31.44
N TRP A 203 -11.45 21.55 -31.18
CA TRP A 203 -11.55 20.50 -30.16
C TRP A 203 -10.29 20.40 -29.29
N LEU A 204 -9.11 20.78 -29.80
CA LEU A 204 -7.86 20.73 -29.05
C LEU A 204 -7.63 22.08 -28.36
N SER A 205 -7.46 22.06 -27.04
CA SER A 205 -7.14 23.29 -26.28
C SER A 205 -5.71 23.76 -26.57
N ASN A 206 -5.46 25.08 -26.50
CA ASN A 206 -4.09 25.61 -26.64
C ASN A 206 -3.13 25.06 -25.57
N ARG A 207 -3.65 24.74 -24.38
CA ARG A 207 -2.86 24.08 -23.34
C ARG A 207 -2.41 22.70 -23.79
N SER A 208 -3.34 21.86 -24.25
CA SER A 208 -3.03 20.52 -24.78
C SER A 208 -2.08 20.59 -25.98
N TRP A 209 -2.27 21.57 -26.86
CA TRP A 209 -1.38 21.79 -27.99
C TRP A 209 0.06 22.14 -27.55
N ASN A 210 0.23 23.00 -26.53
CA ASN A 210 1.54 23.29 -25.97
C ASN A 210 2.20 22.04 -25.37
N GLU A 211 1.44 21.17 -24.69
CA GLU A 211 1.96 19.89 -24.18
C GLU A 211 2.43 18.98 -25.33
N ILE A 212 1.69 18.94 -26.44
CA ILE A 212 2.10 18.18 -27.65
C ILE A 212 3.38 18.77 -28.23
N LEU A 213 3.48 20.09 -28.37
CA LEU A 213 4.71 20.74 -28.87
C LEU A 213 5.91 20.48 -27.97
N ALA A 214 5.70 20.42 -26.65
CA ALA A 214 6.76 20.11 -25.69
C ALA A 214 7.33 18.68 -25.86
N LEU A 215 6.56 17.72 -26.39
CA LEU A 215 7.05 16.37 -26.68
C LEU A 215 8.22 16.38 -27.67
N GLU A 216 8.38 17.41 -28.51
CA GLU A 216 9.49 17.50 -29.45
C GLU A 216 10.87 17.52 -28.77
N ALA A 217 10.94 17.88 -27.48
CA ALA A 217 12.16 17.77 -26.69
C ALA A 217 12.69 16.33 -26.56
N LEU A 218 11.83 15.33 -26.80
CA LEU A 218 12.16 13.92 -26.73
C LEU A 218 12.37 13.36 -28.15
N PRO A 219 13.52 12.69 -28.42
CA PRO A 219 13.86 12.19 -29.76
C PRO A 219 12.76 11.32 -30.38
N SER A 220 12.12 10.47 -29.57
CA SER A 220 11.05 9.54 -29.96
C SER A 220 9.81 10.23 -30.55
N PHE A 221 9.57 11.50 -30.22
CA PHE A 221 8.33 12.23 -30.56
C PHE A 221 8.53 13.38 -31.55
N THR A 222 9.77 13.71 -31.92
CA THR A 222 10.09 14.78 -32.90
C THR A 222 9.25 14.66 -34.19
N GLU A 223 9.20 13.47 -34.77
CA GLU A 223 8.42 13.20 -35.96
C GLU A 223 6.91 13.30 -35.71
N PHE A 224 6.42 12.77 -34.58
CA PHE A 224 5.01 12.81 -34.19
C PHE A 224 4.48 14.25 -34.14
N VAL A 225 5.21 15.16 -33.49
CA VAL A 225 4.80 16.57 -33.36
C VAL A 225 4.72 17.25 -34.72
N ASN A 226 5.69 17.00 -35.60
CA ASN A 226 5.75 17.63 -36.92
C ASN A 226 4.59 17.22 -37.85
N VAL A 227 4.15 15.97 -37.76
CA VAL A 227 3.06 15.45 -38.61
C VAL A 227 1.70 15.39 -37.90
N PHE A 228 1.62 15.88 -36.66
CA PHE A 228 0.36 15.96 -35.91
C PHE A 228 -0.76 16.67 -36.69
N PRO A 229 -0.52 17.81 -37.40
CA PRO A 229 -1.58 18.46 -38.19
C PRO A 229 -2.22 17.53 -39.24
N ASN A 230 -1.43 16.63 -39.83
CA ASN A 230 -1.92 15.68 -40.84
C ASN A 230 -2.74 14.53 -40.22
N ASN A 231 -2.54 14.25 -38.93
CA ASN A 231 -3.21 13.18 -38.20
C ASN A 231 -4.27 13.69 -37.20
N ALA A 232 -4.56 15.00 -37.20
CA ALA A 232 -5.44 15.64 -36.24
C ALA A 232 -6.82 14.97 -36.16
N GLU A 233 -7.43 14.60 -37.29
CA GLU A 233 -8.74 13.93 -37.31
C GLU A 233 -8.71 12.52 -36.69
N LYS A 234 -7.60 11.77 -36.83
CA LYS A 234 -7.46 10.46 -36.16
C LYS A 234 -7.22 10.64 -34.66
N CYS A 235 -6.42 11.62 -34.27
CA CYS A 235 -6.24 11.99 -32.86
C CYS A 235 -7.54 12.48 -32.23
N LYS A 236 -8.44 13.08 -33.01
CA LYS A 236 -9.77 13.48 -32.56
C LYS A 236 -10.65 12.27 -32.24
N GLN A 237 -10.59 11.18 -33.01
CA GLN A 237 -11.31 9.95 -32.70
C GLN A 237 -10.90 9.39 -31.33
N ILE A 238 -9.59 9.43 -31.03
CA ILE A 238 -9.07 9.08 -29.71
C ILE A 238 -9.62 10.05 -28.66
N PHE A 239 -9.54 11.36 -28.91
CA PHE A 239 -10.04 12.39 -27.98
C PHE A 239 -11.53 12.22 -27.64
N ASP A 240 -12.36 11.91 -28.63
CA ASP A 240 -13.81 11.74 -28.50
C ASP A 240 -14.22 10.37 -27.91
N SER A 241 -13.29 9.40 -27.82
CA SER A 241 -13.57 8.08 -27.27
C SER A 241 -13.82 8.11 -25.75
N LEU A 242 -14.65 7.18 -25.28
CA LEU A 242 -14.89 6.93 -23.85
C LEU A 242 -13.70 6.19 -23.21
N GLU A 243 -13.00 5.38 -23.99
CA GLU A 243 -11.83 4.58 -23.59
C GLU A 243 -10.58 4.92 -24.41
N PRO A 244 -10.12 6.18 -24.42
CA PRO A 244 -9.05 6.64 -25.31
C PRO A 244 -7.69 5.97 -25.07
N HIS A 245 -7.52 5.37 -23.89
CA HIS A 245 -6.32 4.64 -23.47
C HIS A 245 -6.18 3.26 -24.17
N ARG A 246 -7.24 2.78 -24.83
CA ARG A 246 -7.28 1.52 -25.58
C ARG A 246 -7.40 1.71 -27.09
N GLU A 247 -7.56 2.95 -27.53
CA GLU A 247 -7.61 3.27 -28.95
C GLU A 247 -6.22 3.19 -29.58
N GLU A 248 -6.15 2.75 -30.83
CA GLU A 248 -4.89 2.67 -31.57
C GLU A 248 -4.41 4.05 -31.99
N LEU A 249 -3.11 4.31 -31.84
CA LEU A 249 -2.51 5.53 -32.36
C LEU A 249 -2.47 5.53 -33.90
N PRO A 250 -2.41 6.71 -34.55
CA PRO A 250 -2.21 6.75 -35.99
C PRO A 250 -0.94 5.98 -36.41
N SER A 251 -1.00 5.24 -37.51
CA SER A 251 0.20 4.61 -38.08
C SER A 251 1.23 5.69 -38.46
N PRO A 252 2.54 5.52 -38.15
CA PRO A 252 3.20 4.31 -37.64
C PRO A 252 3.41 4.28 -36.11
N TRP A 253 2.90 5.25 -35.35
CA TRP A 253 3.23 5.40 -33.92
C TRP A 253 2.70 4.27 -33.06
N ASP A 254 1.60 3.63 -33.45
CA ASP A 254 1.07 2.50 -32.69
C ASP A 254 2.05 1.32 -32.62
N GLN A 255 2.79 1.05 -33.70
CA GLN A 255 3.78 -0.04 -33.75
C GLN A 255 5.16 0.41 -33.27
N ARG A 256 5.50 1.68 -33.47
CA ARG A 256 6.84 2.22 -33.16
C ARG A 256 7.01 2.57 -31.68
N LEU A 257 5.97 3.08 -31.03
CA LEU A 257 6.05 3.55 -29.65
C LEU A 257 5.73 2.43 -28.66
N ASN A 258 6.50 2.38 -27.58
CA ASN A 258 6.20 1.48 -26.47
C ASN A 258 4.98 1.99 -25.66
N LYS A 259 4.39 1.14 -24.81
CA LYS A 259 3.18 1.47 -24.04
C LYS A 259 3.35 2.71 -23.15
N PHE A 260 4.54 2.93 -22.59
CA PHE A 260 4.83 4.11 -21.78
C PHE A 260 4.78 5.39 -22.63
N GLN A 261 5.41 5.38 -23.81
CA GLN A 261 5.40 6.48 -24.76
C GLN A 261 3.99 6.78 -25.30
N LYS A 262 3.17 5.74 -25.55
CA LYS A 262 1.76 5.92 -25.92
C LYS A 262 0.97 6.64 -24.82
N MET A 263 1.21 6.30 -23.56
CA MET A 263 0.60 6.99 -22.41
C MET A 263 1.04 8.47 -22.30
N MET A 264 2.25 8.84 -22.76
CA MET A 264 2.65 10.25 -22.84
C MET A 264 1.80 11.03 -23.85
N ILE A 265 1.50 10.44 -25.02
CA ILE A 265 0.59 11.06 -26.00
C ILE A 265 -0.82 11.18 -25.42
N LEU A 266 -1.30 10.13 -24.76
CA LEU A 266 -2.60 10.17 -24.08
C LEU A 266 -2.66 11.29 -23.04
N LYS A 267 -1.60 11.50 -22.24
CA LYS A 267 -1.54 12.58 -21.26
C LYS A 267 -1.75 13.96 -21.91
N CYS A 268 -1.24 14.18 -23.13
CA CYS A 268 -1.44 15.42 -23.86
C CYS A 268 -2.88 15.58 -24.39
N LEU A 269 -3.50 14.50 -24.86
CA LEU A 269 -4.84 14.53 -25.47
C LEU A 269 -5.97 14.45 -24.43
N ARG A 270 -5.88 13.49 -23.51
CA ARG A 270 -6.90 13.11 -22.51
C ARG A 270 -6.26 12.86 -21.15
N PRO A 271 -5.79 13.93 -20.45
CA PRO A 271 -5.14 13.81 -19.14
C PRO A 271 -6.05 13.15 -18.08
N ASP A 272 -7.37 13.24 -18.23
CA ASP A 272 -8.36 12.61 -17.36
C ASP A 272 -8.34 11.07 -17.40
N LYS A 273 -7.80 10.47 -18.47
CA LYS A 273 -7.75 9.01 -18.68
C LYS A 273 -6.36 8.41 -18.45
N VAL A 274 -5.39 9.21 -17.99
CA VAL A 274 -4.05 8.74 -17.67
C VAL A 274 -4.08 7.69 -16.56
N THR A 275 -4.95 7.84 -15.56
CA THR A 275 -5.11 6.84 -14.49
C THR A 275 -5.56 5.48 -15.02
N ASN A 276 -6.45 5.45 -16.02
CA ASN A 276 -6.86 4.19 -16.67
C ASN A 276 -5.70 3.58 -17.47
N SER A 277 -4.96 4.42 -18.21
CA SER A 277 -3.77 3.96 -18.93
C SER A 277 -2.68 3.42 -18.00
N MET A 278 -2.50 4.00 -16.80
CA MET A 278 -1.61 3.47 -15.77
C MET A 278 -2.04 2.08 -15.28
N GLN A 279 -3.35 1.83 -15.15
CA GLN A 279 -3.88 0.52 -14.76
C GLN A 279 -3.61 -0.53 -15.84
N ASP A 280 -3.90 -0.22 -17.10
CA ASP A 280 -3.62 -1.12 -18.23
C ASP A 280 -2.10 -1.39 -18.33
N PHE A 281 -1.28 -0.34 -18.21
CA PHE A 281 0.18 -0.45 -18.19
C PHE A 281 0.69 -1.36 -17.05
N LEU A 282 0.08 -1.28 -15.87
CA LEU A 282 0.42 -2.14 -14.74
C LEU A 282 0.02 -3.59 -14.97
N THR A 283 -1.19 -3.82 -15.46
CA THR A 283 -1.69 -5.17 -15.78
C THR A 283 -0.79 -5.86 -16.78
N ASP A 284 -0.32 -5.12 -17.79
CA ASP A 284 0.57 -5.65 -18.83
C ASP A 284 1.97 -6.04 -18.32
N ASN A 285 2.53 -5.29 -17.37
CA ASN A 285 3.92 -5.47 -16.93
C ASN A 285 4.07 -6.27 -15.63
N MET A 286 3.08 -6.20 -14.73
CA MET A 286 3.14 -6.81 -13.40
C MET A 286 1.96 -7.75 -13.11
N GLY A 287 0.90 -7.68 -13.90
CA GLY A 287 -0.32 -8.49 -13.76
C GLY A 287 -1.45 -7.76 -13.02
N GLU A 288 -2.68 -8.23 -13.28
CA GLU A 288 -3.93 -7.64 -12.77
C GLU A 288 -4.01 -7.57 -11.23
N ARG A 289 -3.35 -8.49 -10.53
CA ARG A 289 -3.26 -8.54 -9.06
C ARG A 289 -2.74 -7.24 -8.41
N PHE A 290 -2.03 -6.38 -9.16
CA PHE A 290 -1.52 -5.08 -8.67
C PHE A 290 -2.51 -3.93 -8.77
N ILE A 291 -3.68 -4.15 -9.39
CA ILE A 291 -4.78 -3.18 -9.47
C ILE A 291 -6.04 -3.65 -8.75
N GLU A 292 -6.10 -4.92 -8.36
CA GLU A 292 -7.23 -5.49 -7.61
C GLU A 292 -7.31 -4.94 -6.17
N PRO A 293 -8.51 -4.58 -5.69
CA PRO A 293 -8.71 -4.15 -4.31
C PRO A 293 -8.33 -5.24 -3.31
N GLN A 294 -7.33 -4.96 -2.47
CA GLN A 294 -6.96 -5.83 -1.35
C GLN A 294 -7.89 -5.57 -0.16
N THR A 295 -8.45 -6.63 0.41
CA THR A 295 -9.27 -6.53 1.62
C THR A 295 -8.38 -6.44 2.86
N SER A 296 -8.65 -5.45 3.72
CA SER A 296 -7.96 -5.30 5.00
C SER A 296 -8.66 -6.16 6.07
N ASP A 297 -7.94 -7.09 6.70
CA ASP A 297 -8.45 -7.97 7.76
C ASP A 297 -7.71 -7.75 9.08
N LEU A 298 -8.44 -7.37 10.12
CA LEU A 298 -7.92 -7.21 11.49
C LEU A 298 -7.25 -8.50 12.01
N SER A 299 -7.75 -9.67 11.59
CA SER A 299 -7.21 -10.97 12.01
C SER A 299 -5.81 -11.20 11.43
N ALA A 300 -5.57 -10.81 10.18
CA ALA A 300 -4.25 -10.88 9.56
C ALA A 300 -3.26 -9.93 10.26
N MET A 301 -3.66 -8.68 10.49
CA MET A 301 -2.84 -7.69 11.20
C MET A 301 -2.48 -8.15 12.62
N TYR A 302 -3.44 -8.74 13.34
CA TYR A 302 -3.21 -9.28 14.68
C TYR A 302 -2.25 -10.46 14.69
N LYS A 303 -2.34 -11.38 13.73
CA LYS A 303 -1.41 -12.53 13.61
C LYS A 303 0.04 -12.10 13.38
N GLU A 304 0.25 -10.99 12.68
CA GLU A 304 1.57 -10.42 12.42
C GLU A 304 2.13 -9.62 13.61
N SER A 305 1.31 -9.36 14.64
CA SER A 305 1.65 -8.57 15.83
C SER A 305 2.22 -9.41 16.98
N SER A 306 2.93 -8.74 17.89
CA SER A 306 3.44 -9.30 19.14
C SER A 306 3.19 -8.33 20.31
N ALA A 307 3.62 -8.70 21.52
CA ALA A 307 3.51 -7.81 22.67
C ALA A 307 4.36 -6.54 22.56
N THR A 308 5.34 -6.52 21.66
CA THR A 308 6.26 -5.38 21.42
C THR A 308 5.99 -4.65 20.11
N VAL A 309 5.16 -5.22 19.23
CA VAL A 309 4.80 -4.63 17.93
C VAL A 309 3.43 -3.95 18.08
N PRO A 310 3.39 -2.60 18.13
CA PRO A 310 2.13 -1.87 18.25
C PRO A 310 1.28 -2.02 16.98
N LEU A 311 -0.03 -1.97 17.15
CA LEU A 311 -1.04 -2.02 16.10
C LEU A 311 -1.61 -0.60 15.91
N ILE A 312 -1.59 -0.11 14.68
CA ILE A 312 -1.84 1.30 14.38
C ILE A 312 -2.94 1.42 13.32
N PHE A 313 -4.04 2.06 13.69
CA PHE A 313 -5.07 2.49 12.76
C PHE A 313 -4.78 3.91 12.28
N VAL A 314 -4.49 4.04 10.99
CA VAL A 314 -4.32 5.33 10.32
C VAL A 314 -5.69 5.73 9.76
N LEU A 315 -6.28 6.77 10.33
CA LEU A 315 -7.67 7.13 10.08
C LEU A 315 -7.78 8.11 8.92
N SER A 316 -8.72 7.86 8.02
CA SER A 316 -9.27 8.93 7.18
C SER A 316 -10.20 9.82 8.01
N THR A 317 -10.50 11.01 7.52
CA THR A 317 -11.44 11.91 8.17
C THR A 317 -12.83 11.28 8.30
N GLY A 318 -13.40 11.33 9.51
CA GLY A 318 -14.75 10.82 9.80
C GLY A 318 -14.86 9.31 10.01
N THR A 319 -13.75 8.57 10.11
CA THR A 319 -13.75 7.13 10.44
C THR A 319 -13.32 6.87 11.88
N ASP A 320 -13.93 5.87 12.52
CA ASP A 320 -13.58 5.40 13.86
C ASP A 320 -13.63 3.86 13.90
N PRO A 321 -12.50 3.17 14.14
CA PRO A 321 -12.42 1.72 14.21
C PRO A 321 -12.78 1.14 15.58
N ALA A 322 -13.13 1.97 16.58
CA ALA A 322 -13.36 1.52 17.94
C ALA A 322 -14.38 0.37 18.03
N ALA A 323 -15.54 0.51 17.37
CA ALA A 323 -16.60 -0.50 17.39
C ALA A 323 -16.11 -1.85 16.82
N ASP A 324 -15.36 -1.83 15.73
CA ASP A 324 -14.82 -3.04 15.09
C ASP A 324 -13.73 -3.68 15.95
N LEU A 325 -12.89 -2.86 16.60
CA LEU A 325 -11.90 -3.33 17.55
C LEU A 325 -12.54 -3.99 18.78
N TYR A 326 -13.62 -3.43 19.34
CA TYR A 326 -14.35 -4.04 20.45
C TYR A 326 -14.94 -5.40 20.06
N LYS A 327 -15.62 -5.48 18.91
CA LYS A 327 -16.15 -6.74 18.37
C LYS A 327 -15.03 -7.78 18.17
N PHE A 328 -13.88 -7.34 17.65
CA PHE A 328 -12.71 -8.20 17.45
C PHE A 328 -12.12 -8.68 18.78
N ALA A 329 -12.01 -7.79 19.77
CA ALA A 329 -11.55 -8.15 21.11
C ALA A 329 -12.50 -9.14 21.79
N ASP A 330 -13.82 -8.98 21.65
CA ASP A 330 -14.79 -9.96 22.16
C ASP A 330 -14.63 -11.33 21.51
N LYS A 331 -14.43 -11.39 20.20
CA LYS A 331 -14.15 -12.64 19.46
C LYS A 331 -12.92 -13.37 20.01
N LEU A 332 -11.91 -12.62 20.46
CA LEU A 332 -10.68 -13.15 21.06
C LEU A 332 -10.73 -13.25 22.59
N LYS A 333 -11.92 -13.05 23.21
CA LYS A 333 -12.12 -13.06 24.67
C LYS A 333 -11.28 -12.01 25.43
N MET A 334 -10.86 -10.95 24.74
CA MET A 334 -10.13 -9.81 25.26
C MET A 334 -10.99 -8.57 25.48
N GLY A 335 -12.28 -8.57 25.12
CA GLY A 335 -13.14 -7.38 25.25
C GLY A 335 -13.21 -6.79 26.66
N LYS A 336 -13.36 -7.64 27.70
CA LYS A 336 -13.31 -7.19 29.11
C LYS A 336 -11.91 -6.76 29.59
N ARG A 337 -10.88 -7.13 28.84
CA ARG A 337 -9.46 -6.84 29.10
C ARG A 337 -8.93 -5.75 28.15
N LEU A 338 -9.81 -5.09 27.40
CA LEU A 338 -9.48 -3.96 26.53
C LEU A 338 -9.76 -2.67 27.30
N MET A 339 -8.69 -1.97 27.67
CA MET A 339 -8.76 -0.66 28.31
C MET A 339 -8.56 0.40 27.24
N SER A 340 -9.45 1.40 27.17
CA SER A 340 -9.37 2.46 26.17
C SER A 340 -9.28 3.84 26.81
N ILE A 341 -8.51 4.74 26.20
CA ILE A 341 -8.43 6.15 26.57
C ILE A 341 -8.29 7.01 25.32
N SER A 342 -9.10 8.06 25.21
CA SER A 342 -8.92 9.07 24.17
C SER A 342 -7.88 10.09 24.62
N LEU A 343 -6.79 10.18 23.86
CA LEU A 343 -5.71 11.10 24.15
C LEU A 343 -6.14 12.53 23.84
N GLY A 344 -5.76 13.43 24.74
CA GLY A 344 -6.03 14.86 24.70
C GLY A 344 -5.23 15.54 25.81
N GLN A 345 -5.47 16.83 26.02
CA GLN A 345 -4.72 17.58 27.02
C GLN A 345 -4.87 16.96 28.42
N GLY A 346 -3.75 16.64 29.06
CA GLY A 346 -3.70 16.11 30.44
C GLY A 346 -3.92 14.60 30.59
N GLN A 347 -4.18 13.84 29.53
CA GLN A 347 -4.44 12.39 29.62
C GLN A 347 -3.17 11.51 29.70
N GLY A 348 -2.00 12.06 29.38
CA GLY A 348 -0.73 11.33 29.32
C GLY A 348 -0.38 10.52 30.59
N PRO A 349 -0.44 11.10 31.80
CA PRO A 349 -0.13 10.35 33.03
C PRO A 349 -1.10 9.19 33.32
N VAL A 350 -2.36 9.31 32.91
CA VAL A 350 -3.36 8.24 33.06
C VAL A 350 -3.06 7.12 32.06
N ALA A 351 -2.75 7.48 30.82
CA ALA A 351 -2.34 6.55 29.77
C ALA A 351 -1.07 5.76 30.16
N GLU A 352 -0.07 6.40 30.77
CA GLU A 352 1.16 5.74 31.24
C GLU A 352 0.87 4.71 32.35
N LYS A 353 0.03 5.05 33.33
CA LYS A 353 -0.40 4.09 34.37
C LYS A 353 -1.16 2.90 33.78
N MET A 354 -2.06 3.19 32.83
CA MET A 354 -2.84 2.17 32.12
C MET A 354 -1.91 1.21 31.32
N PHE A 355 -0.89 1.77 30.68
CA PHE A 355 0.13 1.01 29.94
C PHE A 355 0.89 0.05 30.86
N HIS A 356 1.48 0.55 31.95
CA HIS A 356 2.28 -0.28 32.86
C HIS A 356 1.47 -1.42 33.48
N ASN A 357 0.25 -1.14 33.92
CA ASN A 357 -0.66 -2.17 34.42
C ASN A 357 -0.97 -3.23 33.34
N ALA A 358 -1.20 -2.80 32.10
CA ALA A 358 -1.51 -3.72 31.01
C ALA A 358 -0.33 -4.63 30.62
N VAL A 359 0.90 -4.11 30.68
CA VAL A 359 2.13 -4.89 30.43
C VAL A 359 2.25 -6.06 31.41
N GLU A 360 1.94 -5.83 32.68
CA GLU A 360 1.99 -6.87 33.74
C GLU A 360 0.80 -7.84 33.66
N THR A 361 -0.41 -7.33 33.41
CA THR A 361 -1.66 -8.12 33.45
C THR A 361 -2.04 -8.77 32.13
N GLY A 362 -1.34 -8.44 31.03
CA GLY A 362 -1.66 -8.94 29.69
C GLY A 362 -2.90 -8.34 29.06
N ASN A 363 -3.34 -7.18 29.55
CA ASN A 363 -4.51 -6.49 29.01
C ASN A 363 -4.17 -5.77 27.70
N TRP A 364 -5.17 -5.42 26.91
CA TRP A 364 -4.99 -4.58 25.74
C TRP A 364 -5.17 -3.12 26.11
N VAL A 365 -4.33 -2.26 25.54
CA VAL A 365 -4.49 -0.81 25.66
C VAL A 365 -4.87 -0.22 24.32
N PHE A 366 -5.87 0.64 24.32
CA PHE A 366 -6.36 1.33 23.14
C PHE A 366 -6.26 2.85 23.32
N PHE A 367 -5.24 3.44 22.71
CA PHE A 367 -4.99 4.88 22.72
C PHE A 367 -5.62 5.52 21.49
N GLN A 368 -6.69 6.26 21.72
CA GLN A 368 -7.43 6.93 20.65
C GLN A 368 -6.88 8.33 20.39
N ASN A 369 -6.99 8.80 19.15
CA ASN A 369 -6.66 10.17 18.75
C ASN A 369 -5.23 10.64 19.09
N CYS A 370 -4.20 9.82 18.85
CA CYS A 370 -2.80 10.13 19.14
C CYS A 370 -2.32 11.48 18.55
N HIS A 371 -2.77 11.84 17.36
CA HIS A 371 -2.49 13.15 16.73
C HIS A 371 -2.92 14.37 17.57
N LEU A 372 -3.85 14.21 18.53
CA LEU A 372 -4.29 15.28 19.43
C LEU A 372 -3.40 15.45 20.67
N ALA A 373 -2.42 14.57 20.88
CA ALA A 373 -1.51 14.62 22.04
C ALA A 373 -0.02 14.67 21.65
N PRO A 374 0.40 15.58 20.75
CA PRO A 374 1.77 15.60 20.22
C PRO A 374 2.86 15.75 21.30
N SER A 375 2.56 16.46 22.40
CA SER A 375 3.51 16.65 23.50
C SER A 375 3.81 15.38 24.30
N TRP A 376 2.91 14.39 24.27
CA TRP A 376 3.09 13.12 24.99
C TRP A 376 3.64 12.00 24.10
N MET A 377 3.56 12.14 22.78
CA MET A 377 4.01 11.11 21.83
C MET A 377 5.48 10.69 22.00
N PRO A 378 6.46 11.59 22.27
CA PRO A 378 7.84 11.17 22.55
C PRO A 378 7.97 10.32 23.82
N LYS A 379 7.11 10.56 24.81
CA LYS A 379 7.06 9.76 26.03
C LYS A 379 6.44 8.38 25.76
N LEU A 380 5.42 8.30 24.90
CA LEU A 380 4.85 7.04 24.43
C LEU A 380 5.90 6.19 23.68
N GLU A 381 6.67 6.80 22.78
CA GLU A 381 7.80 6.16 22.10
C GLU A 381 8.79 5.56 23.11
N TYR A 382 9.23 6.37 24.07
CA TYR A 382 10.15 5.93 25.11
C TYR A 382 9.66 4.73 25.93
N ILE A 383 8.37 4.68 26.30
CA ILE A 383 7.84 3.55 27.08
C ILE A 383 7.63 2.29 26.24
N ILE A 384 7.33 2.42 24.94
CA ILE A 384 7.19 1.27 24.02
C ILE A 384 8.55 0.62 23.76
N GLU A 385 9.59 1.42 23.51
CA GLU A 385 10.96 0.89 23.28
C GLU A 385 11.54 0.16 24.49
N ARG A 386 11.02 0.43 25.69
CA ARG A 386 11.48 -0.16 26.96
C ARG A 386 10.60 -1.28 27.49
N ILE A 387 9.68 -1.81 26.68
CA ILE A 387 8.93 -3.01 27.06
C ILE A 387 9.92 -4.15 27.33
N PRO A 388 9.90 -4.76 28.53
CA PRO A 388 10.85 -5.80 28.89
C PRO A 388 10.49 -7.11 28.17
N ILE A 389 11.20 -7.41 27.08
CA ILE A 389 10.92 -8.54 26.17
C ILE A 389 10.80 -9.88 26.91
N ASP A 390 11.60 -10.09 27.97
CA ASP A 390 11.64 -11.35 28.72
C ASP A 390 10.50 -11.52 29.72
N THR A 391 9.85 -10.43 30.14
CA THR A 391 8.84 -10.45 31.23
C THR A 391 7.46 -9.95 30.80
N VAL A 392 7.34 -9.30 29.64
CA VAL A 392 6.06 -8.84 29.13
C VAL A 392 5.08 -9.99 28.93
N HIS A 393 3.83 -9.78 29.33
CA HIS A 393 2.79 -10.78 29.15
C HIS A 393 2.50 -11.00 27.65
N ARG A 394 2.46 -12.26 27.20
CA ARG A 394 2.33 -12.61 25.77
C ARG A 394 1.05 -12.08 25.10
N ASP A 395 -0.05 -12.01 25.84
CA ASP A 395 -1.34 -11.48 25.33
C ASP A 395 -1.41 -9.96 25.25
N PHE A 396 -0.48 -9.23 25.89
CA PHE A 396 -0.46 -7.76 25.88
C PHE A 396 -0.42 -7.24 24.45
N ARG A 397 -1.24 -6.22 24.13
CA ARG A 397 -1.22 -5.53 22.83
C ARG A 397 -1.50 -4.05 23.01
N ILE A 398 -0.88 -3.27 22.14
CA ILE A 398 -1.06 -1.81 22.07
C ILE A 398 -1.78 -1.50 20.76
N TRP A 399 -2.92 -0.84 20.87
CA TRP A 399 -3.70 -0.35 19.75
C TRP A 399 -3.68 1.18 19.77
N LEU A 400 -3.30 1.79 18.66
CA LEU A 400 -3.18 3.23 18.48
C LEU A 400 -4.10 3.66 17.34
N THR A 401 -4.79 4.79 17.47
CA THR A 401 -5.45 5.44 16.32
C THR A 401 -4.90 6.84 16.12
N SER A 402 -4.69 7.21 14.86
CA SER A 402 -4.31 8.57 14.52
C SER A 402 -4.74 8.94 13.11
N SER A 403 -5.21 10.17 12.92
CA SER A 403 -5.13 10.83 11.62
C SER A 403 -3.65 11.04 11.25
N PRO A 404 -3.30 11.13 9.97
CA PRO A 404 -1.96 11.48 9.51
C PRO A 404 -1.41 12.70 10.24
N SER A 405 -0.21 12.57 10.81
CA SER A 405 0.42 13.61 11.63
C SER A 405 1.94 13.47 11.61
N PRO A 406 2.68 14.54 11.29
CA PRO A 406 4.15 14.53 11.32
C PRO A 406 4.71 14.44 12.74
N SER A 407 3.89 14.69 13.78
CA SER A 407 4.29 14.57 15.19
C SER A 407 4.18 13.14 15.72
N PHE A 408 3.69 12.19 14.92
CA PHE A 408 3.61 10.80 15.33
C PHE A 408 5.03 10.17 15.29
N PRO A 409 5.47 9.43 16.32
CA PRO A 409 6.84 8.97 16.42
C PRO A 409 7.20 7.97 15.30
N VAL A 410 8.31 8.25 14.63
CA VAL A 410 8.78 7.45 13.49
C VAL A 410 9.13 6.03 13.91
N SER A 411 9.73 5.83 15.10
CA SER A 411 10.07 4.49 15.62
C SER A 411 8.84 3.60 15.77
N ILE A 412 7.74 4.14 16.31
CA ILE A 412 6.47 3.42 16.47
C ILE A 412 5.90 3.06 15.10
N LEU A 413 5.98 3.95 14.11
CA LEU A 413 5.51 3.66 12.76
C LEU A 413 6.38 2.60 12.05
N GLN A 414 7.70 2.70 12.17
CA GLN A 414 8.64 1.79 11.52
C GLN A 414 8.53 0.36 12.08
N ASN A 415 8.28 0.23 13.39
CA ASN A 415 8.22 -1.05 14.10
C ASN A 415 6.80 -1.56 14.34
N GLY A 416 5.78 -0.74 14.06
CA GLY A 416 4.37 -1.07 14.23
C GLY A 416 3.73 -1.68 12.99
N SER A 417 2.72 -2.52 13.22
CA SER A 417 1.81 -3.01 12.18
C SER A 417 0.70 -1.98 11.97
N LYS A 418 0.51 -1.54 10.72
CA LYS A 418 -0.38 -0.42 10.37
C LYS A 418 -1.50 -0.90 9.46
N MET A 419 -2.67 -0.29 9.64
CA MET A 419 -3.81 -0.46 8.75
C MET A 419 -4.49 0.88 8.54
N THR A 420 -4.81 1.22 7.30
CA THR A 420 -5.63 2.39 6.99
C THR A 420 -7.11 2.06 7.18
N ILE A 421 -7.84 2.97 7.81
CA ILE A 421 -9.28 2.87 8.02
C ILE A 421 -9.95 4.00 7.24
N GLU A 422 -10.49 3.65 6.08
CA GLU A 422 -11.21 4.58 5.21
C GLU A 422 -12.58 4.03 4.78
N PRO A 423 -13.53 4.90 4.37
CA PRO A 423 -14.77 4.45 3.79
C PRO A 423 -14.50 3.64 2.51
N PRO A 424 -15.22 2.54 2.28
CA PRO A 424 -15.04 1.74 1.08
C PRO A 424 -15.33 2.57 -0.18
N ARG A 425 -14.64 2.23 -1.28
CA ARG A 425 -14.85 2.90 -2.57
C ARG A 425 -15.79 2.11 -3.47
N GLY A 426 -16.73 2.82 -4.07
CA GLY A 426 -17.72 2.28 -4.99
C GLY A 426 -19.02 1.90 -4.28
N ILE A 427 -20.12 1.98 -5.03
CA ILE A 427 -21.47 1.75 -4.50
C ILE A 427 -21.60 0.35 -3.91
N LYS A 428 -21.16 -0.69 -4.62
CA LYS A 428 -21.19 -2.09 -4.15
C LYS A 428 -20.49 -2.28 -2.80
N ALA A 429 -19.31 -1.71 -2.62
CA ALA A 429 -18.54 -1.88 -1.39
C ALA A 429 -19.16 -1.11 -0.21
N ASN A 430 -19.71 0.09 -0.46
CA ASN A 430 -20.49 0.83 0.54
C ASN A 430 -21.74 0.07 0.96
N LEU A 431 -22.47 -0.54 0.01
CA LEU A 431 -23.62 -1.38 0.31
C LEU A 431 -23.26 -2.59 1.17
N MET A 432 -22.24 -3.37 0.77
CA MET A 432 -21.79 -4.52 1.55
C MET A 432 -21.46 -4.14 3.00
N ARG A 433 -20.70 -3.05 3.18
CA ARG A 433 -20.36 -2.53 4.52
C ARG A 433 -21.61 -2.11 5.30
N ALA A 434 -22.54 -1.39 4.67
CA ALA A 434 -23.78 -0.96 5.33
C ALA A 434 -24.59 -2.17 5.84
N TYR A 435 -24.62 -3.24 5.06
CA TYR A 435 -25.27 -4.49 5.45
C TYR A 435 -24.51 -5.21 6.58
N ASP A 436 -23.21 -5.42 6.43
CA ASP A 436 -22.38 -6.13 7.41
C ASP A 436 -22.38 -5.46 8.80
N ASN A 437 -22.44 -4.12 8.83
CA ASN A 437 -22.41 -3.36 10.07
C ASN A 437 -23.72 -3.38 10.85
N GLN A 438 -24.85 -3.68 10.20
CA GLN A 438 -26.21 -3.52 10.74
C GLN A 438 -27.05 -4.81 10.70
N ILE A 439 -26.40 -5.97 10.47
CA ILE A 439 -27.07 -7.28 10.36
C ILE A 439 -27.99 -7.55 11.55
N THR A 440 -27.58 -7.17 12.76
CA THR A 440 -28.36 -7.49 13.98
C THR A 440 -29.66 -6.68 14.01
N GLU A 441 -29.59 -5.38 13.77
CA GLU A 441 -30.77 -4.51 13.71
C GLU A 441 -31.74 -4.92 12.59
N PHE A 442 -31.22 -5.48 11.49
CA PHE A 442 -32.04 -5.97 10.38
C PHE A 442 -32.76 -7.27 10.74
N LEU A 443 -32.06 -8.22 11.38
CA LEU A 443 -32.59 -9.52 11.75
C LEU A 443 -33.77 -9.41 12.72
N ASP A 444 -33.73 -8.46 13.66
CA ASP A 444 -34.82 -8.24 14.61
C ASP A 444 -36.14 -7.90 13.90
N PHE A 445 -36.13 -7.01 12.91
CA PHE A 445 -37.34 -6.69 12.13
C PHE A 445 -37.70 -7.82 11.16
N PHE A 446 -36.71 -8.43 10.50
CA PHE A 446 -36.97 -9.51 9.54
C PHE A 446 -37.64 -10.72 10.17
N ASN A 447 -37.35 -10.99 11.44
CA ASN A 447 -37.96 -12.06 12.23
C ASN A 447 -39.24 -11.63 12.96
N SER A 448 -39.67 -10.37 12.82
CA SER A 448 -40.92 -9.90 13.41
C SER A 448 -42.15 -10.42 12.64
N GLU A 449 -43.29 -10.56 13.33
CA GLU A 449 -44.58 -10.92 12.70
C GLU A 449 -45.24 -9.75 11.95
N ASN A 450 -44.51 -8.65 11.71
CA ASN A 450 -45.06 -7.45 11.10
C ASN A 450 -45.39 -7.69 9.60
N LYS A 451 -46.59 -7.30 9.17
CA LYS A 451 -47.03 -7.43 7.77
C LYS A 451 -46.16 -6.62 6.78
N LYS A 452 -45.38 -5.65 7.28
CA LYS A 452 -44.51 -4.77 6.50
C LYS A 452 -43.06 -5.25 6.38
N VAL A 453 -42.73 -6.48 6.77
CA VAL A 453 -41.36 -7.05 6.62
C VAL A 453 -40.82 -6.89 5.20
N ASN A 454 -41.63 -7.13 4.18
CA ASN A 454 -41.20 -6.98 2.78
C ASN A 454 -40.93 -5.52 2.40
N THR A 455 -41.79 -4.60 2.86
CA THR A 455 -41.62 -3.16 2.68
C THR A 455 -40.33 -2.68 3.33
N PHE A 456 -40.03 -3.14 4.54
CA PHE A 456 -38.81 -2.80 5.25
C PHE A 456 -37.55 -3.29 4.51
N LYS A 457 -37.56 -4.52 3.96
CA LYS A 457 -36.45 -5.03 3.13
C LYS A 457 -36.15 -4.12 1.94
N TRP A 458 -37.19 -3.72 1.20
CA TRP A 458 -37.03 -2.83 0.04
C TRP A 458 -36.56 -1.43 0.42
N LEU A 459 -37.10 -0.85 1.50
CA LEU A 459 -36.73 0.48 1.97
C LEU A 459 -35.33 0.51 2.61
N ILE A 460 -34.89 -0.55 3.29
CA ILE A 460 -33.52 -0.68 3.77
C ILE A 460 -32.54 -0.69 2.60
N PHE A 461 -32.79 -1.52 1.58
CA PHE A 461 -31.92 -1.57 0.41
C PHE A 461 -31.82 -0.19 -0.25
N SER A 462 -32.95 0.48 -0.42
CA SER A 462 -33.03 1.84 -0.94
C SER A 462 -32.23 2.84 -0.10
N LEU A 463 -32.38 2.81 1.23
CA LEU A 463 -31.69 3.71 2.14
C LEU A 463 -30.17 3.46 2.20
N CYS A 464 -29.74 2.20 2.17
CA CYS A 464 -28.33 1.86 2.07
C CYS A 464 -27.73 2.33 0.74
N LEU A 465 -28.48 2.21 -0.36
CA LEU A 465 -28.05 2.69 -1.68
C LEU A 465 -27.96 4.21 -1.72
N PHE A 466 -28.96 4.92 -1.18
CA PHE A 466 -28.93 6.37 -0.96
C PHE A 466 -27.68 6.80 -0.20
N HIS A 467 -27.39 6.13 0.93
CA HIS A 467 -26.19 6.42 1.73
C HIS A 467 -24.90 6.23 0.92
N GLY A 468 -24.79 5.12 0.19
CA GLY A 468 -23.65 4.87 -0.70
C GLY A 468 -23.50 5.93 -1.78
N VAL A 469 -24.60 6.37 -2.39
CA VAL A 469 -24.59 7.46 -3.38
C VAL A 469 -24.14 8.78 -2.77
N CYS A 470 -24.63 9.15 -1.59
CA CYS A 470 -24.18 10.35 -0.89
C CYS A 470 -22.67 10.33 -0.59
N ILE A 471 -22.13 9.18 -0.15
CA ILE A 471 -20.69 9.00 0.09
C ILE A 471 -19.90 9.16 -1.22
N GLU A 472 -20.32 8.47 -2.29
CA GLU A 472 -19.58 8.47 -3.56
C GLU A 472 -19.64 9.82 -4.27
N ARG A 473 -20.78 10.54 -4.18
CA ARG A 473 -20.94 11.87 -4.80
C ARG A 473 -19.92 12.89 -4.28
N ARG A 474 -19.49 12.80 -3.02
CA ARG A 474 -18.45 13.66 -2.44
C ARG A 474 -17.16 13.70 -3.28
N LYS A 475 -16.84 12.63 -4.01
CA LYS A 475 -15.60 12.52 -4.81
C LYS A 475 -15.57 13.46 -6.02
N PHE A 476 -16.72 13.94 -6.47
CA PHE A 476 -16.84 14.75 -7.68
C PHE A 476 -16.78 16.26 -7.41
N GLY A 477 -16.38 16.66 -6.19
CA GLY A 477 -16.30 18.06 -5.79
C GLY A 477 -17.64 18.78 -6.06
N PRO A 478 -17.62 20.01 -6.59
CA PRO A 478 -18.83 20.78 -6.86
C PRO A 478 -19.86 20.14 -7.81
N LEU A 479 -19.47 19.16 -8.64
CA LEU A 479 -20.42 18.38 -9.45
C LEU A 479 -21.25 17.40 -8.60
N GLY A 480 -20.68 16.97 -7.47
CA GLY A 480 -21.32 16.15 -6.46
C GLY A 480 -22.05 16.99 -5.41
N PHE A 481 -21.26 17.71 -4.61
CA PHE A 481 -21.66 18.67 -3.57
C PHE A 481 -20.66 19.83 -3.52
N ASN A 482 -21.14 21.06 -3.31
CA ASN A 482 -20.27 22.24 -3.19
C ASN A 482 -19.31 22.11 -2.01
N ILE A 483 -19.79 21.55 -0.89
CA ILE A 483 -19.00 21.28 0.32
C ILE A 483 -18.86 19.76 0.49
N PRO A 484 -17.66 19.23 0.80
CA PRO A 484 -17.42 17.80 0.95
C PRO A 484 -17.92 17.28 2.32
N TYR A 485 -19.24 17.21 2.51
CA TYR A 485 -19.84 16.75 3.77
C TYR A 485 -19.44 15.31 4.10
N GLU A 486 -19.25 15.06 5.39
CA GLU A 486 -18.96 13.73 5.93
C GLU A 486 -20.26 13.07 6.36
N PHE A 487 -20.75 12.12 5.58
CA PHE A 487 -21.83 11.22 5.98
C PHE A 487 -21.24 9.96 6.60
N THR A 488 -21.80 9.51 7.72
CA THR A 488 -21.25 8.43 8.55
C THR A 488 -22.23 7.28 8.70
N ASP A 489 -21.71 6.11 9.09
CA ASP A 489 -22.52 4.94 9.44
C ASP A 489 -23.52 5.24 10.58
N GLY A 490 -23.24 6.24 11.41
CA GLY A 490 -24.15 6.74 12.45
C GLY A 490 -25.41 7.39 11.87
N ASP A 491 -25.30 8.17 10.80
CA ASP A 491 -26.45 8.81 10.14
C ASP A 491 -27.38 7.77 9.53
N LEU A 492 -26.79 6.75 8.88
CA LEU A 492 -27.54 5.62 8.33
C LEU A 492 -28.24 4.85 9.46
N ARG A 493 -27.55 4.53 10.57
CA ARG A 493 -28.11 3.77 11.69
C ARG A 493 -29.33 4.46 12.31
N ILE A 494 -29.28 5.79 12.48
CA ILE A 494 -30.42 6.56 12.98
C ILE A 494 -31.59 6.50 11.98
N CYS A 495 -31.32 6.65 10.68
CA CYS A 495 -32.35 6.54 9.66
C CYS A 495 -33.01 5.15 9.63
N VAL A 496 -32.22 4.08 9.78
CA VAL A 496 -32.72 2.70 9.85
C VAL A 496 -33.57 2.50 11.12
N SER A 497 -33.14 3.00 12.27
CA SER A 497 -33.91 2.93 13.52
C SER A 497 -35.24 3.70 13.41
N GLN A 498 -35.23 4.88 12.80
CA GLN A 498 -36.45 5.64 12.53
C GLN A 498 -37.36 4.91 11.53
N LEU A 499 -36.81 4.29 10.49
CA LEU A 499 -37.56 3.46 9.55
C LEU A 499 -38.24 2.28 10.28
N TYR A 500 -37.49 1.58 11.14
CA TYR A 500 -38.01 0.51 12.00
C TYR A 500 -39.19 1.00 12.84
N MET A 501 -39.02 2.13 13.54
CA MET A 501 -39.99 2.70 14.45
C MET A 501 -41.26 3.14 13.71
N PHE A 502 -41.11 3.92 12.63
CA PHE A 502 -42.25 4.45 11.89
C PHE A 502 -43.06 3.39 11.15
N LEU A 503 -42.43 2.31 10.65
CA LEU A 503 -43.18 1.21 10.05
C LEU A 503 -44.00 0.42 11.07
N HIS A 504 -43.57 0.37 12.34
CA HIS A 504 -44.33 -0.22 13.44
C HIS A 504 -45.49 0.67 13.90
N GLU A 505 -45.27 1.98 14.04
CA GLU A 505 -46.26 2.90 14.61
C GLU A 505 -47.38 3.28 13.63
N TYR A 506 -47.04 3.52 12.37
CA TYR A 506 -48.02 3.99 11.38
C TYR A 506 -48.72 2.82 10.70
N SER A 507 -49.98 2.99 10.26
CA SER A 507 -50.69 2.00 9.44
C SER A 507 -50.15 1.96 8.02
N ASP A 508 -49.97 3.13 7.40
CA ASP A 508 -49.42 3.31 6.06
C ASP A 508 -47.91 3.58 6.11
N ILE A 509 -47.27 3.72 4.95
CA ILE A 509 -45.84 4.07 4.86
C ILE A 509 -45.73 5.61 4.97
N PRO A 510 -45.15 6.17 6.04
CA PRO A 510 -45.16 7.62 6.25
C PRO A 510 -44.00 8.29 5.52
N PHE A 511 -43.98 8.25 4.18
CA PHE A 511 -42.92 8.83 3.35
C PHE A 511 -42.61 10.29 3.69
N LYS A 512 -43.63 11.12 3.96
CA LYS A 512 -43.42 12.52 4.37
C LYS A 512 -42.57 12.64 5.63
N VAL A 513 -42.80 11.76 6.62
CA VAL A 513 -42.05 11.75 7.88
C VAL A 513 -40.65 11.21 7.64
N LEU A 514 -40.52 10.10 6.91
CA LEU A 514 -39.24 9.48 6.56
C LEU A 514 -38.32 10.42 5.77
N THR A 515 -38.86 11.10 4.76
CA THR A 515 -38.12 12.09 3.96
C THR A 515 -37.75 13.31 4.79
N TYR A 516 -38.61 13.76 5.71
CA TYR A 516 -38.29 14.87 6.61
C TYR A 516 -37.18 14.50 7.59
N THR A 517 -37.25 13.34 8.25
CA THR A 517 -36.24 12.94 9.24
C THR A 517 -34.91 12.60 8.58
N ALA A 518 -34.90 11.78 7.52
CA ALA A 518 -33.66 11.44 6.82
C ALA A 518 -33.07 12.66 6.09
N GLY A 519 -33.91 13.41 5.37
CA GLY A 519 -33.48 14.47 4.47
C GLY A 519 -33.20 15.81 5.15
N HIS A 520 -34.03 16.27 6.09
CA HIS A 520 -33.83 17.57 6.74
C HIS A 520 -33.09 17.52 8.08
N ILE A 521 -33.24 16.42 8.83
CA ILE A 521 -32.67 16.30 10.18
C ILE A 521 -31.36 15.53 10.15
N ASN A 522 -31.35 14.29 9.67
CA ASN A 522 -30.18 13.41 9.79
C ASN A 522 -29.11 13.79 8.77
N TYR A 523 -29.36 13.61 7.47
CA TYR A 523 -28.40 13.95 6.43
C TYR A 523 -28.36 15.47 6.18
N GLY A 524 -29.52 16.12 6.02
CA GLY A 524 -29.58 17.57 5.80
C GLY A 524 -29.19 18.41 7.02
N GLY A 525 -29.12 17.83 8.22
CA GLY A 525 -28.53 18.49 9.38
C GLY A 525 -27.01 18.67 9.27
N ARG A 526 -26.33 17.88 8.42
CA ARG A 526 -24.91 18.04 8.10
C ARG A 526 -24.66 18.99 6.93
N VAL A 527 -25.69 19.26 6.13
CA VAL A 527 -25.59 20.05 4.90
C VAL A 527 -25.84 21.52 5.22
N THR A 528 -24.82 22.34 4.99
CA THR A 528 -24.82 23.78 5.33
C THR A 528 -25.15 24.69 4.15
N ASP A 529 -24.93 24.23 2.92
CA ASP A 529 -25.24 24.97 1.69
C ASP A 529 -26.67 24.67 1.21
N ASP A 530 -27.40 25.71 0.79
CA ASP A 530 -28.81 25.58 0.37
C ASP A 530 -28.97 24.80 -0.94
N TRP A 531 -28.02 24.92 -1.88
CA TRP A 531 -28.06 24.18 -3.14
C TRP A 531 -27.75 22.71 -2.91
N ASP A 532 -26.77 22.40 -2.07
CA ASP A 532 -26.50 21.04 -1.63
C ASP A 532 -27.69 20.45 -0.85
N ARG A 533 -28.39 21.25 -0.04
CA ARG A 533 -29.59 20.82 0.69
C ARG A 533 -30.71 20.48 -0.29
N ARG A 534 -30.90 21.26 -1.35
CA ARG A 534 -31.84 20.93 -2.42
C ARG A 534 -31.41 19.68 -3.18
N CYS A 535 -30.12 19.53 -3.47
CA CYS A 535 -29.55 18.37 -4.15
C CYS A 535 -29.83 17.08 -3.36
N ILE A 536 -29.51 17.04 -2.07
CA ILE A 536 -29.71 15.83 -1.25
C ILE A 536 -31.19 15.47 -1.08
N MET A 537 -32.07 16.47 -0.98
CA MET A 537 -33.52 16.25 -0.91
C MET A 537 -34.07 15.66 -2.22
N ASN A 538 -33.59 16.15 -3.37
CA ASN A 538 -33.96 15.60 -4.66
C ASN A 538 -33.47 14.15 -4.81
N ILE A 539 -32.21 13.88 -4.43
CA ILE A 539 -31.68 12.52 -4.46
C ILE A 539 -32.52 11.61 -3.57
N LEU A 540 -32.79 12.02 -2.32
CA LEU A 540 -33.57 11.21 -1.37
C LEU A 540 -34.98 10.87 -1.88
N HIS A 541 -35.60 11.78 -2.64
CA HIS A 541 -36.92 11.53 -3.24
C HIS A 541 -36.92 10.30 -4.16
N ASP A 542 -35.82 10.04 -4.87
CA ASP A 542 -35.70 8.86 -5.74
C ASP A 542 -35.60 7.55 -4.94
N TYR A 543 -35.22 7.61 -3.65
CA TYR A 543 -35.06 6.44 -2.77
C TYR A 543 -36.23 6.24 -1.79
N TYR A 544 -36.93 7.31 -1.43
CA TYR A 544 -38.13 7.30 -0.58
C TYR A 544 -39.37 7.69 -1.36
N ASP A 545 -39.78 6.78 -2.24
CA ASP A 545 -41.01 6.88 -3.01
C ASP A 545 -41.79 5.56 -3.03
N MET A 546 -43.09 5.63 -3.30
CA MET A 546 -43.97 4.46 -3.38
C MET A 546 -43.55 3.48 -4.50
N THR A 547 -42.95 3.98 -5.59
CA THR A 547 -42.46 3.16 -6.71
C THR A 547 -41.33 2.21 -6.31
N VAL A 548 -40.53 2.59 -5.31
CA VAL A 548 -39.42 1.78 -4.76
C VAL A 548 -39.93 0.52 -4.05
N VAL A 549 -41.16 0.56 -3.53
CA VAL A 549 -41.81 -0.56 -2.81
C VAL A 549 -42.40 -1.57 -3.81
N ASN A 550 -41.57 -1.98 -4.76
CA ASN A 550 -41.92 -2.90 -5.84
C ASN A 550 -40.73 -3.82 -6.16
N SER A 551 -40.99 -5.13 -6.29
CA SER A 551 -39.97 -6.12 -6.61
C SER A 551 -39.29 -5.95 -7.97
N SER A 552 -39.85 -5.15 -8.87
CA SER A 552 -39.31 -4.90 -10.21
C SER A 552 -38.66 -3.51 -10.35
N TYR A 553 -38.53 -2.75 -9.26
CA TYR A 553 -37.94 -1.42 -9.31
C TYR A 553 -36.44 -1.49 -9.58
N GLN A 554 -35.96 -0.64 -10.49
CA GLN A 554 -34.56 -0.51 -10.89
C GLN A 554 -34.07 0.89 -10.52
N PHE A 555 -32.89 0.96 -9.92
CA PHE A 555 -32.27 2.22 -9.49
C PHE A 555 -31.33 2.81 -10.55
N ASP A 556 -30.94 2.03 -11.55
CA ASP A 556 -30.07 2.43 -12.66
C ASP A 556 -30.60 1.92 -14.01
N ASN A 557 -30.17 2.58 -15.09
CA ASN A 557 -30.60 2.27 -16.45
C ASN A 557 -30.11 0.90 -16.95
N ASP A 558 -28.98 0.42 -16.43
CA ASP A 558 -28.41 -0.88 -16.80
C ASP A 558 -29.04 -2.04 -16.00
N GLY A 559 -29.88 -1.72 -15.00
CA GLY A 559 -30.56 -2.69 -14.16
C GLY A 559 -29.64 -3.47 -13.23
N ILE A 560 -28.45 -2.96 -12.92
CA ILE A 560 -27.46 -3.61 -12.05
C ILE A 560 -27.92 -3.59 -10.59
N TYR A 561 -28.45 -2.45 -10.14
CA TYR A 561 -29.01 -2.22 -8.81
C TYR A 561 -30.53 -2.21 -8.93
N HIS A 562 -31.16 -3.30 -8.47
CA HIS A 562 -32.60 -3.47 -8.55
C HIS A 562 -33.13 -4.16 -7.29
N GLN A 563 -34.43 -3.99 -7.04
CA GLN A 563 -35.11 -4.71 -5.98
C GLN A 563 -35.17 -6.20 -6.33
N VAL A 564 -35.06 -7.07 -5.33
CA VAL A 564 -35.13 -8.52 -5.52
C VAL A 564 -36.54 -9.03 -5.17
N CYS A 565 -37.06 -9.93 -5.99
CA CYS A 565 -38.31 -10.62 -5.71
C CYS A 565 -38.15 -11.58 -4.51
N LEU A 566 -38.83 -11.28 -3.41
CA LEU A 566 -38.73 -11.98 -2.13
C LEU A 566 -39.29 -13.43 -2.13
N LYS A 567 -39.67 -13.97 -3.30
CA LYS A 567 -40.06 -15.38 -3.48
C LYS A 567 -38.85 -16.33 -3.50
N PHE A 568 -37.64 -15.81 -3.68
CA PHE A 568 -36.42 -16.58 -3.47
C PHE A 568 -36.14 -16.64 -1.97
N ASN A 569 -36.62 -17.71 -1.34
CA ASN A 569 -36.21 -18.09 -0.01
C ASN A 569 -34.74 -18.56 -0.11
N ILE A 570 -33.80 -17.61 -0.11
CA ILE A 570 -32.38 -17.94 0.02
C ILE A 570 -32.20 -18.42 1.45
N LYS A 571 -32.29 -19.74 1.64
CA LYS A 571 -31.73 -20.39 2.81
C LYS A 571 -30.24 -20.10 2.80
N GLY A 572 -29.78 -19.24 3.69
CA GLY A 572 -28.36 -19.01 3.93
C GLY A 572 -27.99 -17.53 3.98
N LEU A 573 -28.26 -16.91 5.13
CA LEU A 573 -27.28 -16.09 5.85
C LEU A 573 -27.35 -16.52 7.32
#